data_AF-A0A815PMQ5-F1
#
_entry.id   AF-A0A815PMQ5-F1
#
_cell.length_a   1.000
_cell.length_b   1.000
_cell.length_c   1.000
_cell.angle_alpha   90.00
_cell.angle_beta   90.00
_cell.angle_gamma   90.00
#
_symmetry.space_group_name_H-M   'P 1'
#
loop_
_entity.id
_entity.type
_entity.pdbx_description
1 polymer ?
#
loop_
_entity_poly.entity_id
_entity_poly.type
_entity_poly.pdbx_seq_one_letter_code
_entity_poly.pdbx_strand_id
1 'polypeptide(L)'
;MMYEGLSITFYIPRHLSFPSTTFEDGLALFLHDNDELSFMVKNSIRLRPGLAHIITYRKSETIFLPKPYTNCTTAVGRNLRHIYEVIFDPHLALQVAYSEALCYELGKQAYIFSQCSCILPIPFLMRNVFSLDHDRLLIANICMPATLDENCALNARQQIALNASLMAVWCSRCAPQCKHTQFSIDVSALPAPTAQQKASWKNVLLKNNSNMSLPDNFATNYDAYMDANYLRVTVACASPYVTIHQQQAKLTLIDTFSAIGGQTGL
;
A
#
# COMPACT_ATOMS: atom_id res chain seq x y z
N MET A 1 -16.91 15.41 -21.32
CA MET A 1 -17.17 14.09 -20.73
C MET A 1 -17.09 14.25 -19.22
N MET A 2 -18.16 13.91 -18.51
CA MET A 2 -18.11 13.80 -17.05
C MET A 2 -17.47 12.45 -16.74
N TYR A 3 -16.33 12.46 -16.05
CA TYR A 3 -15.77 11.23 -15.51
C TYR A 3 -16.58 10.88 -14.26
N GLU A 4 -17.33 9.78 -14.30
CA GLU A 4 -17.91 9.20 -13.09
C GLU A 4 -16.77 8.55 -12.29
N GLY A 5 -16.42 9.16 -11.16
CA GLY A 5 -15.25 8.75 -10.38
C GLY A 5 -15.03 9.62 -9.14
N LEU A 6 -13.97 9.31 -8.40
CA LEU A 6 -13.58 10.03 -7.20
C LEU A 6 -12.81 11.30 -7.58
N SER A 7 -13.36 12.48 -7.30
CA SER A 7 -12.65 13.75 -7.50
C SER A 7 -12.41 14.44 -6.16
N ILE A 8 -11.15 14.53 -5.76
CA ILE A 8 -10.74 15.19 -4.51
C ILE A 8 -9.87 16.40 -4.86
N THR A 9 -10.07 17.49 -4.13
CA THR A 9 -9.25 18.69 -4.24
C THR A 9 -8.59 18.95 -2.89
N PHE A 10 -7.29 19.23 -2.94
CA PHE A 10 -6.42 19.46 -1.81
C PHE A 10 -5.82 20.86 -1.86
N TYR A 11 -5.60 21.42 -0.69
CA TYR A 11 -4.68 22.52 -0.46
C TYR A 11 -3.50 21.96 0.34
N ILE A 12 -2.30 21.96 -0.24
CA ILE A 12 -1.10 21.37 0.36
C ILE A 12 -0.26 22.53 0.92
N PRO A 13 -0.26 22.80 2.24
CA PRO A 13 0.45 23.95 2.80
C PRO A 13 1.97 23.75 2.76
N ARG A 14 2.61 24.07 1.63
CA ARG A 14 4.06 23.84 1.44
C ARG A 14 4.94 24.62 2.42
N HIS A 15 4.42 25.68 3.02
CA HIS A 15 5.13 26.42 4.09
C HIS A 15 5.26 25.63 5.39
N LEU A 16 4.48 24.57 5.57
CA LEU A 16 4.56 23.64 6.70
C LEU A 16 5.37 22.37 6.37
N SER A 17 5.85 22.23 5.12
CA SER A 17 6.67 21.08 4.72
C SER A 17 8.05 21.16 5.37
N PHE A 18 8.58 20.00 5.78
CA PHE A 18 9.91 19.90 6.35
C PHE A 18 10.98 20.01 5.23
N PRO A 19 11.79 21.07 5.18
CA PRO A 19 12.66 21.35 4.03
C PRO A 19 13.76 20.31 3.80
N SER A 20 14.10 19.52 4.82
CA SER A 20 15.24 18.59 4.82
C SER A 20 14.88 17.13 4.57
N THR A 21 13.59 16.76 4.50
CA THR A 21 13.15 15.36 4.41
C THR A 21 12.38 15.02 3.14
N THR A 22 11.92 16.00 2.37
CA THR A 22 11.14 15.79 1.14
C THR A 22 11.82 16.43 -0.07
N PHE A 23 12.44 15.61 -0.93
CA PHE A 23 12.95 16.04 -2.24
C PHE A 23 11.82 16.33 -3.25
N GLU A 24 10.57 15.98 -2.92
CA GLU A 24 9.41 16.11 -3.79
C GLU A 24 8.21 16.69 -3.01
N ASP A 25 7.70 17.83 -3.47
CA ASP A 25 6.47 18.44 -2.93
C ASP A 25 5.24 17.87 -3.64
N GLY A 26 4.24 17.44 -2.87
CA GLY A 26 2.96 16.95 -3.40
C GLY A 26 2.33 15.82 -2.60
N LEU A 27 1.50 15.04 -3.27
CA LEU A 27 0.87 13.84 -2.69
C LEU A 27 1.37 12.57 -3.39
N ALA A 28 1.35 11.47 -2.66
CA ALA A 28 1.55 10.14 -3.21
C ALA A 28 0.19 9.43 -3.27
N LEU A 29 -0.26 9.08 -4.47
CA LEU A 29 -1.46 8.29 -4.70
C LEU A 29 -1.07 6.82 -4.85
N PHE A 30 -1.87 5.95 -4.25
CA PHE A 30 -1.77 4.50 -4.40
C PHE A 30 -3.16 3.95 -4.69
N LEU A 31 -3.24 2.98 -5.59
CA LEU A 31 -4.45 2.20 -5.83
C LEU A 31 -4.19 0.78 -5.32
N HIS A 32 -5.11 0.28 -4.49
CA HIS A 32 -5.09 -1.06 -3.95
C HIS A 32 -6.52 -1.58 -3.85
N ASP A 33 -6.70 -2.88 -3.69
CA ASP A 33 -8.02 -3.46 -3.42
C ASP A 33 -8.45 -3.22 -1.97
N ASN A 34 -9.77 -3.23 -1.74
CA ASN A 34 -10.35 -2.96 -0.41
C ASN A 34 -9.95 -3.97 0.66
N ASP A 35 -9.69 -5.22 0.26
CA ASP A 35 -9.24 -6.30 1.13
C ASP A 35 -7.71 -6.34 1.27
N GLU A 36 -6.97 -5.49 0.56
CA GLU A 36 -5.51 -5.37 0.70
C GLU A 36 -5.13 -4.20 1.59
N LEU A 37 -4.07 -4.40 2.37
CA LEU A 37 -3.48 -3.30 3.12
C LEU A 37 -2.83 -2.30 2.17
N SER A 38 -3.10 -1.00 2.38
CA SER A 38 -2.35 0.09 1.75
C SER A 38 -0.86 -0.03 2.13
N PHE A 39 -0.04 -0.59 1.26
CA PHE A 39 1.41 -0.66 1.46
C PHE A 39 2.11 0.41 0.63
N MET A 40 2.18 1.63 1.19
CA MET A 40 2.64 2.87 0.53
C MET A 40 4.11 2.87 0.01
N VAL A 41 4.87 1.79 0.20
CA VAL A 41 6.31 1.80 -0.09
C VAL A 41 6.61 1.42 -1.55
N LYS A 42 5.65 0.86 -2.29
CA LYS A 42 5.86 0.45 -3.69
C LYS A 42 4.74 0.97 -4.60
N ASN A 43 5.11 1.46 -5.78
CA ASN A 43 4.23 1.88 -6.87
C ASN A 43 3.32 3.10 -6.57
N SER A 44 3.83 4.13 -5.90
CA SER A 44 3.12 5.42 -5.81
C SER A 44 3.10 6.16 -7.14
N ILE A 45 2.02 6.89 -7.36
CA ILE A 45 1.97 7.97 -8.35
C ILE A 45 2.20 9.28 -7.61
N ARG A 46 3.23 10.02 -8.00
CA ARG A 46 3.53 11.33 -7.43
C ARG A 46 2.66 12.38 -8.10
N LEU A 47 1.88 13.10 -7.30
CA LEU A 47 0.97 14.15 -7.73
C LEU A 47 1.56 15.51 -7.32
N ARG A 48 1.88 16.34 -8.32
CA ARG A 48 2.43 17.68 -8.10
C ARG A 48 1.32 18.72 -7.85
N PRO A 49 1.52 19.67 -6.92
CA PRO A 49 0.67 20.86 -6.79
C PRO A 49 0.71 21.75 -8.06
N GLY A 50 -0.26 22.65 -8.21
CA GLY A 50 -0.45 23.48 -9.40
C GLY A 50 -1.05 22.73 -10.59
N LEU A 51 -1.53 21.50 -10.38
CA LEU A 51 -2.10 20.65 -11.43
C LEU A 51 -3.39 19.97 -10.98
N ALA A 52 -4.25 19.72 -11.95
CA ALA A 52 -5.36 18.79 -11.86
C ALA A 52 -4.95 17.49 -12.57
N HIS A 53 -4.73 16.44 -11.78
CA HIS A 53 -4.37 15.10 -12.24
C HIS A 53 -5.63 14.29 -12.54
N ILE A 54 -5.65 13.60 -13.68
CA ILE A 54 -6.67 12.62 -14.05
C ILE A 54 -5.96 11.28 -14.13
N ILE A 55 -6.37 10.38 -13.25
CA ILE A 55 -5.83 9.04 -13.08
C ILE A 55 -6.90 8.07 -13.57
N THR A 56 -6.64 7.45 -14.70
CA THR A 56 -7.52 6.40 -15.25
C THR A 56 -6.91 5.05 -15.01
N TYR A 57 -7.69 4.09 -14.50
CA TYR A 57 -7.18 2.75 -14.21
C TYR A 57 -8.02 1.65 -14.85
N ARG A 58 -7.37 0.50 -15.13
CA ARG A 58 -8.02 -0.77 -15.46
C ARG A 58 -7.61 -1.80 -14.41
N LYS A 59 -8.59 -2.50 -13.84
CA LYS A 59 -8.36 -3.56 -12.86
C LYS A 59 -8.23 -4.92 -13.55
N SER A 60 -7.22 -5.68 -13.15
CA SER A 60 -7.04 -7.08 -13.55
C SER A 60 -6.74 -7.94 -12.33
N GLU A 61 -7.26 -9.16 -12.31
CA GLU A 61 -7.02 -10.15 -11.27
C GLU A 61 -6.35 -11.39 -11.88
N THR A 62 -5.33 -11.89 -11.21
CA THR A 62 -4.70 -13.19 -11.52
C THR A 62 -4.99 -14.16 -10.38
N ILE A 63 -5.58 -15.31 -10.70
CA ILE A 63 -6.00 -16.33 -9.73
C ILE A 63 -5.28 -17.65 -10.04
N PHE A 64 -4.45 -18.09 -9.10
CA PHE A 64 -3.75 -19.37 -9.12
C PHE A 64 -4.53 -20.42 -8.33
N LEU A 65 -4.44 -21.67 -8.78
CA LEU A 65 -4.92 -22.80 -8.01
C LEU A 65 -3.92 -23.11 -6.89
N PRO A 66 -4.37 -23.29 -5.63
CA PRO A 66 -3.50 -23.65 -4.53
C PRO A 66 -2.90 -25.06 -4.72
N LYS A 67 -2.12 -25.52 -3.75
CA LYS A 67 -1.54 -26.87 -3.77
C LYS A 67 -2.61 -27.92 -4.09
N PRO A 68 -2.32 -28.89 -4.97
CA PRO A 68 -0.98 -29.26 -5.47
C PRO A 68 -0.50 -28.49 -6.72
N TYR A 69 -1.31 -27.62 -7.34
CA TYR A 69 -0.98 -27.01 -8.63
C TYR A 69 0.08 -25.93 -8.55
N THR A 70 -0.10 -25.00 -7.61
CA THR A 70 0.83 -23.90 -7.36
C THR A 70 1.09 -23.79 -5.87
N ASN A 71 2.34 -23.51 -5.48
CA ASN A 71 2.67 -23.24 -4.08
C ASN A 71 2.29 -21.79 -3.73
N CYS A 72 0.99 -21.54 -3.55
CA CYS A 72 0.44 -20.26 -3.15
C CYS A 72 -0.53 -20.43 -1.96
N THR A 73 -0.90 -19.33 -1.31
CA THR A 73 -1.87 -19.31 -0.21
C THR A 73 -2.85 -18.15 -0.33
N THR A 74 -4.08 -18.36 0.15
CA THR A 74 -5.03 -17.29 0.52
C THR A 74 -5.21 -17.18 2.03
N ALA A 75 -4.61 -18.10 2.79
CA ALA A 75 -4.78 -18.18 4.23
C ALA A 75 -4.04 -17.04 4.94
N VAL A 76 -4.79 -16.23 5.68
CA VAL A 76 -4.22 -15.24 6.60
C VAL A 76 -3.75 -15.99 7.86
N GLY A 77 -2.45 -16.09 8.05
CA GLY A 77 -1.87 -16.66 9.26
C GLY A 77 -2.33 -15.89 10.51
N ARG A 78 -2.38 -16.56 11.66
CA ARG A 78 -2.80 -15.95 12.95
C ARG A 78 -2.06 -14.65 13.25
N ASN A 79 -0.78 -14.61 12.96
CA ASN A 79 0.10 -13.45 13.15
C ASN A 79 -0.36 -12.22 12.34
N LEU A 80 -0.58 -12.39 11.04
CA LEU A 80 -1.10 -11.33 10.17
C LEU A 80 -2.49 -10.87 10.62
N ARG A 81 -3.36 -11.82 10.98
CA ARG A 81 -4.70 -11.52 11.51
C ARG A 81 -4.64 -10.66 12.77
N HIS A 82 -3.75 -11.00 13.69
CA HIS A 82 -3.62 -10.26 14.94
C HIS A 82 -3.10 -8.84 14.75
N ILE A 83 -2.20 -8.59 13.77
CA ILE A 83 -1.86 -7.23 13.36
C ILE A 83 -3.09 -6.47 12.90
N TYR A 84 -3.95 -7.10 12.10
CA TYR A 84 -5.16 -6.45 11.62
C TYR A 84 -6.12 -6.13 12.77
N GLU A 85 -6.26 -7.03 13.74
CA GLU A 85 -7.08 -6.84 14.94
C GLU A 85 -6.56 -5.70 15.83
N VAL A 86 -5.24 -5.59 16.01
CA VAL A 86 -4.62 -4.64 16.94
C VAL A 86 -4.48 -3.24 16.32
N ILE A 87 -4.20 -3.14 15.02
CA ILE A 87 -3.80 -1.87 14.39
C ILE A 87 -4.95 -1.15 13.70
N PHE A 88 -5.89 -1.88 13.08
CA PHE A 88 -6.93 -1.28 12.25
C PHE A 88 -8.29 -1.31 12.94
N ASP A 89 -8.92 -2.47 12.98
CA ASP A 89 -10.23 -2.70 13.60
C ASP A 89 -10.44 -4.23 13.70
N PRO A 90 -10.83 -4.78 14.86
CA PRO A 90 -11.20 -6.18 15.00
C PRO A 90 -12.24 -6.66 13.98
N HIS A 91 -13.15 -5.80 13.56
CA HIS A 91 -14.18 -6.12 12.56
C HIS A 91 -13.63 -6.16 11.13
N LEU A 92 -12.59 -5.37 10.83
CA LEU A 92 -11.91 -5.40 9.54
C LEU A 92 -10.96 -6.59 9.44
N ALA A 93 -10.41 -7.08 10.55
CA ALA A 93 -9.43 -8.17 10.57
C ALA A 93 -9.92 -9.50 9.95
N LEU A 94 -11.24 -9.72 9.92
CA LEU A 94 -11.85 -10.89 9.28
C LEU A 94 -12.04 -10.72 7.77
N GLN A 95 -11.93 -9.49 7.25
CA GLN A 95 -12.19 -9.13 5.86
C GLN A 95 -10.90 -8.87 5.07
N VAL A 96 -9.73 -8.77 5.74
CA VAL A 96 -8.46 -8.51 5.06
C VAL A 96 -7.91 -9.79 4.42
N ALA A 97 -7.47 -9.67 3.17
CA ALA A 97 -6.79 -10.73 2.44
C ALA A 97 -5.35 -10.92 2.95
N TYR A 98 -4.80 -12.10 2.65
CA TYR A 98 -3.38 -12.36 2.87
C TYR A 98 -2.55 -11.39 2.00
N SER A 99 -1.55 -10.73 2.59
CA SER A 99 -0.60 -9.86 1.88
C SER A 99 0.80 -10.46 1.92
N GLU A 100 1.31 -10.86 0.75
CA GLU A 100 2.66 -11.38 0.61
C GLU A 100 3.70 -10.33 1.04
N ALA A 101 3.55 -9.09 0.55
CA ALA A 101 4.43 -7.98 0.89
C ALA A 101 4.50 -7.73 2.40
N LEU A 102 3.34 -7.72 3.08
CA LEU A 102 3.31 -7.56 4.53
C LEU A 102 4.01 -8.74 5.22
N CYS A 103 3.76 -9.97 4.80
CA CYS A 103 4.42 -11.15 5.38
C CYS A 103 5.95 -11.03 5.33
N TYR A 104 6.51 -10.64 4.17
CA TYR A 104 7.96 -10.47 4.04
C TYR A 104 8.50 -9.32 4.89
N GLU A 105 7.81 -8.18 4.98
CA GLU A 105 8.26 -7.08 5.85
C GLU A 105 8.25 -7.47 7.33
N LEU A 106 7.30 -8.30 7.74
CA LEU A 106 7.24 -8.85 9.09
C LEU A 106 8.39 -9.81 9.39
N GLY A 107 8.74 -10.68 8.43
CA GLY A 107 9.94 -11.52 8.55
C GLY A 107 11.22 -10.70 8.64
N LYS A 108 11.33 -9.60 7.89
CA LYS A 108 12.45 -8.67 7.99
C LYS A 108 12.52 -7.98 9.36
N GLN A 109 11.39 -7.54 9.89
CA GLN A 109 11.34 -6.94 11.24
C GLN A 109 11.70 -7.94 12.33
N ALA A 110 11.27 -9.20 12.21
CA ALA A 110 11.69 -10.26 13.11
C ALA A 110 13.21 -10.45 13.11
N TYR A 111 13.84 -10.44 11.93
CA TYR A 111 15.29 -10.51 11.81
C TYR A 111 15.97 -9.29 12.44
N ILE A 112 15.55 -8.08 12.11
CA ILE A 112 16.10 -6.84 12.68
C ILE A 112 16.04 -6.87 14.20
N PHE A 113 14.88 -7.23 14.76
CA PHE A 113 14.71 -7.36 16.19
C PHE A 113 15.63 -8.42 16.81
N SER A 114 15.83 -9.56 16.15
CA SER A 114 16.75 -10.60 16.62
C SER A 114 18.21 -10.15 16.71
N GLN A 115 18.61 -9.21 15.85
CA GLN A 115 19.99 -8.70 15.79
C GLN A 115 20.20 -7.49 16.69
N CYS A 116 19.19 -6.62 16.78
CA CYS A 116 19.35 -5.27 17.34
C CYS A 116 18.42 -4.97 18.53
N SER A 117 17.53 -5.89 18.92
CA SER A 117 16.56 -5.72 20.02
C SER A 117 15.64 -4.49 19.89
N CYS A 118 15.53 -3.95 18.68
CA CYS A 118 14.65 -2.83 18.33
C CYS A 118 14.04 -3.05 16.94
N ILE A 119 13.05 -2.24 16.57
CA ILE A 119 12.43 -2.26 15.24
C ILE A 119 12.58 -0.95 14.50
N LEU A 120 12.66 -1.04 13.17
CA LEU A 120 12.53 0.15 12.33
C LEU A 120 11.05 0.51 12.18
N PRO A 121 10.70 1.81 12.24
CA PRO A 121 9.33 2.24 11.98
C PRO A 121 8.99 1.96 10.51
N ILE A 122 8.09 1.01 10.28
CA ILE A 122 7.41 0.83 9.00
C ILE A 122 6.03 1.44 9.18
N PRO A 123 5.45 2.07 8.14
CA PRO A 123 4.03 2.40 8.15
C PRO A 123 3.21 1.23 8.72
N PHE A 124 2.23 1.52 9.58
CA PHE A 124 1.31 0.55 10.23
C PHE A 124 1.89 -0.30 11.37
N LEU A 125 3.21 -0.50 11.48
CA LEU A 125 3.80 -1.26 12.58
C LEU A 125 4.21 -0.32 13.72
N MET A 126 3.31 -0.15 14.68
CA MET A 126 3.55 0.78 15.79
C MET A 126 4.68 0.30 16.71
N ARG A 127 4.68 -0.97 17.15
CA ARG A 127 5.72 -1.60 18.01
C ARG A 127 5.81 -3.13 17.92
N ASN A 128 5.14 -3.74 16.96
CA ASN A 128 4.89 -5.18 16.99
C ASN A 128 5.90 -5.98 16.15
N VAL A 129 6.48 -7.02 16.75
CA VAL A 129 7.39 -7.98 16.11
C VAL A 129 6.81 -9.38 16.21
N PHE A 130 7.02 -10.20 15.19
CA PHE A 130 6.70 -11.62 15.28
C PHE A 130 7.89 -12.44 15.71
N SER A 131 7.68 -13.27 16.73
CA SER A 131 8.58 -14.39 16.99
C SER A 131 8.31 -15.49 15.97
N LEU A 132 9.34 -15.90 15.23
CA LEU A 132 9.27 -17.02 14.28
C LEU A 132 8.97 -18.36 14.97
N ASP A 133 9.31 -18.47 16.25
CA ASP A 133 9.30 -19.73 16.99
C ASP A 133 8.02 -19.94 17.81
N HIS A 134 7.28 -18.87 18.13
CA HIS A 134 6.24 -18.95 19.16
C HIS A 134 4.83 -18.56 18.70
N ASP A 135 4.61 -18.15 17.45
CA ASP A 135 3.32 -17.57 17.01
C ASP A 135 2.81 -16.48 17.98
N ARG A 136 3.76 -15.72 18.54
CA ARG A 136 3.51 -14.66 19.51
C ARG A 136 3.97 -13.32 18.96
N LEU A 137 3.14 -12.31 19.22
CA LEU A 137 3.49 -10.92 19.06
C LEU A 137 4.38 -10.49 20.22
N LEU A 138 5.51 -9.88 19.90
CA LEU A 138 6.39 -9.21 20.85
C LEU A 138 6.22 -7.70 20.65
N ILE A 139 6.20 -6.96 21.75
CA ILE A 139 6.23 -5.49 21.71
C ILE A 139 7.70 -5.08 21.82
N ALA A 140 8.22 -4.46 20.78
CA ALA A 140 9.60 -4.00 20.68
C ALA A 140 9.67 -2.46 20.71
N ASN A 141 10.80 -1.94 21.18
CA ASN A 141 11.08 -0.51 21.09
C ASN A 141 11.45 -0.12 19.66
N ILE A 142 11.05 1.08 19.26
CA ILE A 142 11.50 1.68 18.00
C ILE A 142 12.98 2.04 18.16
N CYS A 143 13.80 1.70 17.16
CA CYS A 143 15.21 2.09 17.15
C CYS A 143 15.29 3.62 17.16
N MET A 144 16.02 4.19 18.13
CA MET A 144 16.11 5.64 18.28
C MET A 144 17.04 6.23 17.22
N PRO A 145 16.67 7.36 16.59
CA PRO A 145 17.57 8.05 15.68
C PRO A 145 18.88 8.44 16.38
N ALA A 146 20.01 8.24 15.69
CA ALA A 146 21.37 8.56 16.15
C ALA A 146 21.95 7.68 17.27
N THR A 147 21.37 6.51 17.57
CA THR A 147 22.00 5.52 18.46
C THR A 147 22.70 4.41 17.67
N LEU A 148 23.54 3.63 18.37
CA LEU A 148 24.14 2.39 17.82
C LEU A 148 23.06 1.42 17.28
N ASP A 149 21.86 1.46 17.86
CA ASP A 149 20.74 0.59 17.50
C ASP A 149 20.19 0.89 16.11
N GLU A 150 20.16 2.16 15.67
CA GLU A 150 19.72 2.53 14.32
C GLU A 150 20.69 2.00 13.27
N ASN A 151 22.00 2.20 13.47
CA ASN A 151 23.01 1.66 12.56
C ASN A 151 22.97 0.13 12.49
N CYS A 152 22.77 -0.54 13.64
CA CYS A 152 22.52 -1.98 13.67
C CYS A 152 21.31 -2.35 12.80
N ALA A 153 20.18 -1.68 13.02
CA ALA A 153 18.93 -2.02 12.37
C ALA A 153 18.95 -1.76 10.86
N LEU A 154 19.58 -0.66 10.41
CA LEU A 154 19.79 -0.37 8.99
C LEU A 154 20.71 -1.41 8.33
N ASN A 155 21.80 -1.80 9.00
CA ASN A 155 22.69 -2.85 8.52
C ASN A 155 21.98 -4.21 8.44
N ALA A 156 21.24 -4.60 9.48
CA ALA A 156 20.46 -5.83 9.51
C ALA A 156 19.40 -5.84 8.40
N ARG A 157 18.68 -4.73 8.20
CA ARG A 157 17.73 -4.57 7.10
C ARG A 157 18.39 -4.79 5.74
N GLN A 158 19.57 -4.21 5.53
CA GLN A 158 20.32 -4.39 4.28
C GLN A 158 20.79 -5.85 4.11
N GLN A 159 21.29 -6.47 5.18
CA GLN A 159 21.76 -7.86 5.15
C GLN A 159 20.65 -8.84 4.75
N ILE A 160 19.47 -8.77 5.37
CA ILE A 160 18.36 -9.67 5.00
C ILE A 160 17.80 -9.37 3.61
N ALA A 161 17.82 -8.11 3.17
CA ALA A 161 17.36 -7.74 1.83
C ALA A 161 18.29 -8.27 0.72
N LEU A 162 19.59 -8.39 1.00
CA LEU A 162 20.60 -8.85 0.03
C LEU A 162 20.91 -10.35 0.13
N ASN A 163 20.47 -11.04 1.19
CA ASN A 163 20.77 -12.45 1.42
C ASN A 163 19.52 -13.32 1.31
N ALA A 164 19.39 -14.02 0.18
CA ALA A 164 18.27 -14.90 -0.10
C ALA A 164 18.12 -16.05 0.92
N SER A 165 19.22 -16.56 1.47
CA SER A 165 19.18 -17.63 2.48
C SER A 165 18.62 -17.12 3.81
N LEU A 166 19.03 -15.93 4.25
CA LEU A 166 18.43 -15.28 5.42
C LEU A 166 16.94 -15.04 5.18
N MET A 167 16.59 -14.51 4.00
CA MET A 167 15.21 -14.26 3.65
C MET A 167 14.37 -15.55 3.64
N ALA A 168 14.91 -16.66 3.13
CA ALA A 168 14.24 -17.96 3.12
C ALA A 168 14.01 -18.52 4.52
N VAL A 169 14.94 -18.31 5.47
CA VAL A 169 14.77 -18.74 6.86
C VAL A 169 13.73 -17.87 7.57
N TRP A 170 13.94 -16.55 7.55
CA TRP A 170 13.14 -15.59 8.32
C TRP A 170 11.77 -15.28 7.71
N CYS A 171 11.57 -15.59 6.44
CA CYS A 171 10.29 -15.46 5.73
C CYS A 171 9.77 -16.81 5.22
N SER A 172 10.24 -17.93 5.79
CA SER A 172 9.87 -19.30 5.36
C SER A 172 8.37 -19.58 5.33
N ARG A 173 7.59 -18.85 6.15
CA ARG A 173 6.13 -18.97 6.23
C ARG A 173 5.38 -18.08 5.23
N CYS A 174 6.08 -17.25 4.48
CA CYS A 174 5.50 -16.39 3.46
C CYS A 174 5.43 -17.15 2.14
N ALA A 175 4.23 -17.60 1.78
CA ALA A 175 3.97 -18.17 0.46
C ALA A 175 3.41 -17.08 -0.47
N PRO A 176 3.64 -17.18 -1.79
CA PRO A 176 2.99 -16.32 -2.76
C PRO A 176 1.46 -16.28 -2.59
N GLN A 177 0.82 -15.14 -2.87
CA GLN A 177 -0.64 -15.07 -2.87
C GLN A 177 -1.22 -15.93 -4.01
N CYS A 178 -2.35 -16.61 -3.77
CA CYS A 178 -3.07 -17.26 -4.88
C CYS A 178 -3.92 -16.28 -5.68
N LYS A 179 -4.17 -15.08 -5.17
CA LYS A 179 -4.91 -14.02 -5.86
C LYS A 179 -4.07 -12.76 -5.83
N HIS A 180 -3.80 -12.19 -7.01
CA HIS A 180 -3.17 -10.88 -7.12
C HIS A 180 -4.09 -9.95 -7.88
N THR A 181 -4.30 -8.76 -7.33
CA THR A 181 -4.92 -7.66 -8.07
C THR A 181 -3.85 -6.73 -8.60
N GLN A 182 -4.03 -6.30 -9.84
CA GLN A 182 -3.16 -5.32 -10.49
C GLN A 182 -4.01 -4.20 -11.07
N PHE A 183 -3.47 -3.00 -11.03
CA PHE A 183 -4.05 -1.80 -11.62
C PHE A 183 -3.11 -1.31 -12.72
N SER A 184 -3.57 -1.36 -13.97
CA SER A 184 -2.90 -0.67 -15.07
C SER A 184 -3.35 0.79 -15.02
N ILE A 185 -2.41 1.73 -14.89
CA ILE A 185 -2.72 3.13 -14.61
C ILE A 185 -2.17 4.03 -15.72
N ASP A 186 -3.06 4.87 -16.24
CA ASP A 186 -2.76 5.94 -17.18
C ASP A 186 -2.92 7.28 -16.45
N VAL A 187 -1.89 8.12 -16.48
CA VAL A 187 -1.84 9.40 -15.77
C VAL A 187 -1.81 10.55 -16.77
N SER A 188 -2.68 11.53 -16.57
CA SER A 188 -2.64 12.81 -17.28
C SER A 188 -2.82 13.96 -16.32
N ALA A 189 -2.36 15.16 -16.69
CA ALA A 189 -2.45 16.34 -15.84
C ALA A 189 -2.69 17.60 -16.67
N LEU A 190 -3.42 18.54 -16.08
CA LEU A 190 -3.71 19.85 -16.66
C LEU A 190 -3.36 20.96 -15.66
N PRO A 191 -2.94 22.15 -16.12
CA PRO A 191 -2.74 23.30 -15.24
C PRO A 191 -4.00 23.62 -14.41
N ALA A 192 -3.84 23.80 -13.10
CA ALA A 192 -4.90 24.17 -12.18
C ALA A 192 -4.32 24.91 -10.95
N PRO A 193 -5.07 25.80 -10.27
CA PRO A 193 -6.48 26.07 -10.44
C PRO A 193 -6.77 27.15 -11.48
N THR A 194 -7.91 27.02 -12.15
CA THR A 194 -8.49 28.11 -12.96
C THR A 194 -8.96 29.27 -12.08
N ALA A 195 -9.13 30.46 -12.66
CA ALA A 195 -9.63 31.64 -11.95
C ALA A 195 -10.98 31.38 -11.22
N GLN A 196 -11.87 30.62 -11.84
CA GLN A 196 -13.15 30.24 -11.24
C GLN A 196 -12.94 29.33 -10.02
N GLN A 197 -12.05 28.35 -10.11
CA GLN A 197 -11.72 27.45 -8.98
C GLN A 197 -11.11 28.22 -7.81
N LYS A 198 -10.20 29.16 -8.08
CA LYS A 198 -9.66 30.07 -7.06
C LYS A 198 -10.78 30.85 -6.37
N ALA A 199 -11.69 31.45 -7.12
CA ALA A 199 -12.81 32.19 -6.55
C ALA A 199 -13.69 31.32 -5.64
N SER A 200 -14.00 30.08 -6.06
CA SER A 200 -14.79 29.14 -5.26
C SER A 200 -14.08 28.73 -3.97
N TRP A 201 -12.77 28.49 -4.01
CA TRP A 201 -11.98 28.06 -2.86
C TRP A 201 -11.67 29.18 -1.86
N LYS A 202 -11.70 30.45 -2.30
CA LYS A 202 -11.36 31.61 -1.46
C LYS A 202 -12.25 31.69 -0.22
N ASN A 203 -13.56 31.50 -0.38
CA ASN A 203 -14.48 31.50 0.76
C ASN A 203 -14.27 30.30 1.68
N VAL A 204 -13.99 29.11 1.12
CA VAL A 204 -13.75 27.89 1.92
C VAL A 204 -12.51 28.05 2.79
N LEU A 205 -11.39 28.49 2.21
CA LEU A 205 -10.12 28.59 2.93
C LEU A 205 -10.07 29.78 3.91
N LEU A 206 -10.67 30.93 3.56
CA LEU A 206 -10.61 32.12 4.39
C LEU A 206 -11.69 32.18 5.49
N LYS A 207 -12.85 31.53 5.29
CA LYS A 207 -13.99 31.63 6.23
C LYS A 207 -14.22 30.38 7.08
N ASN A 208 -13.88 29.19 6.57
CA ASN A 208 -14.26 27.93 7.22
C ASN A 208 -13.10 27.18 7.88
N ASN A 209 -11.85 27.65 7.76
CA ASN A 209 -10.69 26.95 8.32
C ASN A 209 -10.14 27.67 9.56
N SER A 210 -10.72 27.39 10.73
CA SER A 210 -10.12 27.76 12.02
C SER A 210 -8.90 26.90 12.40
N ASN A 211 -8.72 25.75 11.74
CA ASN A 211 -7.77 24.71 12.15
C ASN A 211 -6.58 24.52 11.19
N MET A 212 -6.49 25.29 10.11
CA MET A 212 -5.39 25.20 9.15
C MET A 212 -4.48 26.42 9.29
N SER A 213 -3.21 26.21 9.62
CA SER A 213 -2.22 27.29 9.70
C SER A 213 -1.95 27.84 8.30
N LEU A 214 -2.44 29.05 8.04
CA LEU A 214 -2.21 29.79 6.80
C LEU A 214 -1.10 30.83 7.02
N PRO A 215 -0.33 31.19 5.97
CA PRO A 215 0.64 32.29 6.05
C PRO A 215 -0.05 33.62 6.38
N ASP A 216 0.64 34.51 7.11
CA ASP A 216 0.07 35.80 7.54
C ASP A 216 -0.35 36.71 6.37
N ASN A 217 0.34 36.58 5.22
CA ASN A 217 0.05 37.31 3.98
C ASN A 217 -0.82 36.49 3.00
N PHE A 218 -1.50 35.43 3.46
CA PHE A 218 -2.28 34.56 2.58
C PHE A 218 -3.41 35.29 1.85
N ALA A 219 -4.11 36.21 2.52
CA ALA A 219 -5.22 36.95 1.92
C ALA A 219 -4.76 37.90 0.79
N THR A 220 -3.59 38.54 0.95
CA THR A 220 -3.03 39.47 -0.03
C THR A 220 -2.35 38.75 -1.19
N ASN A 221 -1.74 37.59 -0.94
CA ASN A 221 -1.06 36.76 -1.95
C ASN A 221 -1.85 35.51 -2.35
N TYR A 222 -3.17 35.55 -2.19
CA TYR A 222 -4.06 34.39 -2.32
C TYR A 222 -3.83 33.62 -3.62
N ASP A 223 -3.78 34.31 -4.76
CA ASP A 223 -3.66 33.66 -6.06
C ASP A 223 -2.33 32.90 -6.23
N ALA A 224 -1.23 33.49 -5.76
CA ALA A 224 0.09 32.87 -5.80
C ALA A 224 0.16 31.63 -4.89
N TYR A 225 -0.44 31.71 -3.69
CA TYR A 225 -0.54 30.55 -2.81
C TYR A 225 -1.41 29.46 -3.41
N MET A 226 -2.54 29.80 -4.05
CA MET A 226 -3.37 28.81 -4.73
C MET A 226 -2.61 28.13 -5.88
N ASP A 227 -1.88 28.88 -6.71
CA ASP A 227 -1.09 28.29 -7.80
C ASP A 227 -0.01 27.31 -7.30
N ALA A 228 0.61 27.63 -6.16
CA ALA A 228 1.70 26.81 -5.62
C ALA A 228 1.25 25.60 -4.79
N ASN A 229 0.02 25.61 -4.26
CA ASN A 229 -0.44 24.67 -3.23
C ASN A 229 -1.73 23.91 -3.58
N TYR A 230 -2.46 24.34 -4.62
CA TYR A 230 -3.66 23.64 -5.08
C TYR A 230 -3.30 22.34 -5.77
N LEU A 231 -4.00 21.26 -5.45
CA LEU A 231 -3.87 20.00 -6.16
C LEU A 231 -5.25 19.40 -6.33
N ARG A 232 -5.62 19.01 -7.54
CA ARG A 232 -6.82 18.22 -7.77
C ARG A 232 -6.43 16.85 -8.31
N VAL A 233 -7.08 15.81 -7.81
CA VAL A 233 -6.98 14.45 -8.34
C VAL A 233 -8.36 13.96 -8.70
N THR A 234 -8.51 13.43 -9.90
CA THR A 234 -9.70 12.70 -10.34
C THR A 234 -9.28 11.29 -10.68
N VAL A 235 -9.83 10.31 -9.98
CA VAL A 235 -9.59 8.89 -10.22
C VAL A 235 -10.84 8.32 -10.88
N ALA A 236 -10.68 7.75 -12.07
CA ALA A 236 -11.78 7.20 -12.85
C ALA A 236 -11.44 5.80 -13.36
N CYS A 237 -12.44 4.92 -13.38
CA CYS A 237 -12.27 3.60 -13.96
C CYS A 237 -12.37 3.70 -15.49
N ALA A 238 -11.36 3.24 -16.21
CA ALA A 238 -11.36 3.25 -17.67
C ALA A 238 -12.30 2.20 -18.28
N SER A 239 -12.66 1.17 -17.52
CA SER A 239 -13.56 0.09 -17.93
C SER A 239 -14.26 -0.49 -16.71
N PRO A 240 -15.59 -0.72 -16.74
CA PRO A 240 -16.29 -1.38 -15.63
C PRO A 240 -15.89 -2.87 -15.48
N TYR A 241 -15.26 -3.45 -16.51
CA TYR A 241 -14.85 -4.85 -16.52
C TYR A 241 -13.53 -5.07 -15.81
N VAL A 242 -13.51 -6.11 -14.96
CA VAL A 242 -12.29 -6.66 -14.38
C VAL A 242 -11.80 -7.78 -15.28
N THR A 243 -10.55 -7.69 -15.74
CA THR A 243 -9.93 -8.78 -16.52
C THR A 243 -9.46 -9.87 -15.57
N ILE A 244 -9.93 -11.11 -15.74
CA ILE A 244 -9.58 -12.23 -14.85
C ILE A 244 -8.73 -13.24 -15.62
N HIS A 245 -7.53 -13.50 -15.11
CA HIS A 245 -6.63 -14.55 -15.57
C HIS A 245 -6.61 -15.68 -14.53
N GLN A 246 -7.36 -16.75 -14.79
CA GLN A 246 -7.48 -17.87 -13.86
C GLN A 246 -6.72 -19.08 -14.39
N GLN A 247 -5.88 -19.67 -13.54
CA GLN A 247 -5.26 -20.97 -13.78
C GLN A 247 -6.35 -22.05 -13.79
N GLN A 248 -6.40 -22.83 -14.87
CA GLN A 248 -7.29 -23.98 -14.97
C GLN A 248 -6.52 -25.28 -14.73
N ALA A 249 -7.15 -26.23 -14.05
CA ALA A 249 -6.59 -27.57 -13.92
C ALA A 249 -6.63 -28.24 -15.30
N LYS A 250 -5.50 -28.80 -15.75
CA LYS A 250 -5.42 -29.50 -17.05
C LYS A 250 -6.26 -30.78 -17.10
N LEU A 251 -6.54 -31.38 -15.95
CA LEU A 251 -7.33 -32.60 -15.80
C LEU A 251 -8.36 -32.35 -14.72
N THR A 252 -9.63 -32.60 -15.03
CA THR A 252 -10.67 -32.60 -14.01
C THR A 252 -10.72 -33.96 -13.31
N LEU A 253 -11.36 -33.99 -12.14
CA LEU A 253 -11.58 -35.23 -11.40
C LEU A 253 -12.33 -36.27 -12.26
N ILE A 254 -13.26 -35.81 -13.08
CA ILE A 254 -14.08 -36.63 -13.99
C ILE A 254 -13.21 -37.23 -15.08
N ASP A 255 -12.33 -36.45 -15.70
CA ASP A 255 -11.40 -36.96 -16.72
C ASP A 255 -10.46 -38.02 -16.12
N THR A 256 -10.02 -37.78 -14.88
CA THR A 256 -9.13 -38.71 -14.17
C THR A 256 -9.84 -40.01 -13.84
N PHE A 257 -11.07 -39.96 -13.29
CA PHE A 257 -11.85 -41.16 -12.98
C PHE A 257 -12.34 -41.88 -14.23
N SER A 258 -12.67 -41.16 -15.29
CA SER A 258 -13.07 -41.75 -16.58
C SER A 258 -11.91 -42.48 -17.23
N ALA A 259 -10.69 -41.91 -17.20
CA ALA A 259 -9.48 -42.56 -17.67
C ALA A 259 -9.13 -43.82 -16.85
N ILE A 260 -9.23 -43.75 -15.52
CA ILE A 260 -9.03 -44.91 -14.64
C ILE A 260 -10.10 -45.97 -14.90
N GLY A 261 -11.38 -45.59 -14.96
CA GLY A 261 -12.49 -46.51 -15.22
C GLY A 261 -12.40 -47.17 -16.59
N GLY A 262 -11.96 -46.43 -17.61
CA GLY A 262 -11.71 -46.95 -18.95
C GLY A 262 -10.52 -47.91 -19.00
N GLN A 263 -9.44 -47.63 -18.27
CA GLN A 263 -8.28 -48.54 -18.20
C GLN A 263 -8.55 -49.79 -17.36
N THR A 264 -9.31 -49.67 -16.26
CA THR A 264 -9.66 -50.83 -15.41
C THR A 264 -10.72 -51.73 -16.07
N GLY A 265 -11.50 -51.19 -17.02
CA GLY A 265 -12.49 -51.94 -17.78
C GLY A 265 -11.94 -52.65 -19.02
N LEU A 266 -10.70 -52.32 -19.44
CA LEU A 266 -9.92 -53.02 -20.48
C LEU A 266 -9.19 -54.23 -19.87
#